data_AF-A0A0G1MW13-F1
#
_entry.id   AF-A0A0G1MW13-F1
#
_cell.length_a   1.000
_cell.length_b   1.000
_cell.length_c   1.000
_cell.angle_alpha   90.00
_cell.angle_beta   90.00
_cell.angle_gamma   90.00
#
_symmetry.space_group_name_H-M   'P 1'
#
loop_
_entity.id
_entity.type
_entity.pdbx_description
1 polymer ?
#
loop_
_entity_poly.entity_id
_entity_poly.type
_entity_poly.pdbx_seq_one_letter_code
_entity_poly.pdbx_strand_id
1 'polypeptide(L)'
;RLTRELTSEAKHFGANIATGIGICAFFYALVVATKERGMGGGDVKLGLLIGLFNGFPNGIIAVFLAFVIGSIFSILLMLLQKKSIKDVIPFGPFLILGSVLSLVYGDAIFTRYISF
;
A
#
# COMPACT_ATOMS: atom_id res chain seq x y z
N ARG A 1 13.47 29.31 14.14
CA ARG A 1 13.88 28.29 13.13
C ARG A 1 13.82 26.90 13.73
N LEU A 2 14.58 26.59 14.80
CA LEU A 2 14.50 25.30 15.51
C LEU A 2 13.07 24.84 15.90
N THR A 3 12.24 25.74 16.43
CA THR A 3 10.85 25.41 16.83
C THR A 3 9.90 25.15 15.66
N ARG A 4 10.18 25.69 14.45
CA ARG A 4 9.40 25.41 13.23
C ARG A 4 9.83 24.10 12.57
N GLU A 5 11.10 23.73 12.66
CA GLU A 5 11.58 22.45 12.16
C GLU A 5 11.05 21.29 13.02
N LEU A 6 11.09 21.42 14.36
CA LEU A 6 10.51 20.40 15.26
C LEU A 6 9.01 20.16 15.04
N THR A 7 8.24 21.21 14.73
CA THR A 7 6.80 21.09 14.48
C THR A 7 6.47 20.53 13.10
N SER A 8 7.37 20.71 12.12
CA SER A 8 7.24 20.09 10.79
C SER A 8 7.50 18.58 10.90
N GLU A 9 8.61 18.19 11.52
CA GLU A 9 8.97 16.78 11.73
C GLU A 9 7.88 16.01 12.50
N ALA A 10 7.33 16.63 13.56
CA ALA A 10 6.23 16.02 14.33
C ALA A 10 4.94 15.85 13.53
N LYS A 11 4.62 16.78 12.62
CA LYS A 11 3.45 16.66 11.72
C LYS A 11 3.64 15.56 10.70
N HIS A 12 4.82 15.44 10.09
CA HIS A 12 5.13 14.37 9.15
C HIS A 12 5.08 13.01 9.84
N PHE A 13 5.65 12.90 11.04
CA PHE A 13 5.60 11.68 11.82
C PHE A 13 4.17 11.29 12.22
N GLY A 14 3.36 12.25 12.67
CA GLY A 14 1.95 12.03 12.98
C GLY A 14 1.13 11.58 11.76
N ALA A 15 1.39 12.17 10.60
CA ALA A 15 0.76 11.78 9.34
C ALA A 15 1.16 10.36 8.91
N ASN A 16 2.42 9.97 9.10
CA ASN A 16 2.90 8.63 8.76
C ASN A 16 2.25 7.57 9.66
N ILE A 17 2.14 7.83 10.97
CA ILE A 17 1.44 6.93 11.90
C ILE A 17 -0.04 6.82 11.51
N ALA A 18 -0.71 7.94 11.25
CA ALA A 18 -2.12 7.93 10.85
C ALA A 18 -2.34 7.12 9.56
N THR A 19 -1.44 7.26 8.60
CA THR A 19 -1.47 6.51 7.33
C THR A 19 -1.24 5.02 7.55
N GLY A 20 -0.24 4.65 8.36
CA GLY A 20 0.02 3.27 8.76
C GLY A 20 -1.19 2.62 9.43
N ILE A 21 -1.80 3.30 10.40
CA ILE A 21 -3.00 2.82 11.09
C ILE A 21 -4.17 2.70 10.10
N GLY A 22 -4.36 3.68 9.23
CA GLY A 22 -5.44 3.67 8.23
C GLY A 22 -5.32 2.48 7.25
N ILE A 23 -4.13 2.24 6.71
CA ILE A 23 -3.87 1.10 5.81
C ILE A 23 -4.02 -0.22 6.55
N CYS A 24 -3.48 -0.31 7.77
CA CYS A 24 -3.61 -1.50 8.62
C CYS A 24 -5.08 -1.82 8.91
N ALA A 25 -5.87 -0.81 9.31
CA ALA A 25 -7.29 -0.97 9.59
C ALA A 25 -8.07 -1.39 8.33
N PHE A 26 -7.76 -0.82 7.17
CA PHE A 26 -8.36 -1.20 5.90
C PHE A 26 -8.08 -2.67 5.56
N PHE A 27 -6.82 -3.10 5.66
CA PHE A 27 -6.44 -4.49 5.41
C PHE A 27 -6.98 -5.46 6.44
N TYR A 28 -7.00 -5.08 7.72
CA TYR A 28 -7.62 -5.88 8.76
C TYR A 28 -9.12 -6.09 8.51
N ALA A 29 -9.83 -5.03 8.10
CA ALA A 29 -11.24 -5.13 7.72
C ALA A 29 -11.45 -6.10 6.55
N LEU A 30 -10.57 -6.08 5.54
CA LEU A 30 -10.62 -7.05 4.43
C LEU A 30 -10.37 -8.48 4.90
N VAL A 31 -9.41 -8.70 5.81
CA VAL A 31 -9.11 -10.03 6.35
C VAL A 31 -10.31 -10.59 7.13
N VAL A 32 -10.94 -9.76 7.97
CA VAL A 32 -12.14 -10.15 8.73
C VAL A 32 -13.32 -10.43 7.79
N ALA A 33 -13.56 -9.57 6.80
CA ALA A 33 -14.65 -9.74 5.84
C ALA A 33 -14.47 -11.00 4.96
N THR A 34 -13.24 -11.30 4.55
CA THR A 34 -12.92 -12.45 3.69
C THR A 34 -12.64 -13.74 4.47
N LYS A 35 -12.67 -13.71 5.81
CA LYS A 35 -12.30 -14.83 6.69
C LYS A 35 -10.94 -15.43 6.33
N GLU A 36 -9.95 -14.57 6.12
CA GLU A 36 -8.56 -14.94 5.73
C GLU A 36 -8.42 -15.67 4.38
N ARG A 37 -9.49 -15.77 3.57
CA ARG A 37 -9.45 -16.45 2.27
C ARG A 37 -8.81 -15.62 1.16
N GLY A 38 -8.88 -14.29 1.28
CA GLY A 38 -8.39 -13.36 0.25
C GLY A 38 -6.96 -12.88 0.50
N MET A 39 -6.66 -12.48 1.74
CA MET A 39 -5.41 -11.82 2.09
C MET A 39 -4.88 -12.37 3.42
N GLY A 40 -3.56 -12.56 3.52
CA GLY A 40 -2.95 -13.12 4.72
C GLY A 40 -2.81 -12.06 5.81
N GLY A 41 -2.82 -12.50 7.08
CA GLY A 41 -2.53 -11.60 8.22
C GLY A 41 -1.14 -10.95 8.15
N GLY A 42 -0.19 -11.54 7.41
CA GLY A 42 1.12 -10.95 7.13
C GLY A 42 1.02 -9.67 6.29
N ASP A 43 0.11 -9.63 5.31
CA ASP A 43 -0.08 -8.48 4.41
C ASP A 43 -0.63 -7.27 5.18
N VAL A 44 -1.40 -7.48 6.25
CA VAL A 44 -1.88 -6.43 7.17
C VAL A 44 -0.69 -5.74 7.85
N LYS A 45 0.28 -6.53 8.35
CA LYS A 45 1.49 -6.00 8.99
C LYS A 45 2.39 -5.28 7.98
N LEU A 46 2.47 -5.78 6.76
CA LEU A 46 3.18 -5.10 5.66
C LEU A 46 2.51 -3.76 5.33
N GLY A 47 1.18 -3.70 5.28
CA GLY A 47 0.44 -2.45 5.08
C GLY A 47 0.72 -1.42 6.17
N LEU A 48 0.79 -1.84 7.43
CA LEU A 48 1.19 -0.98 8.55
C LEU A 48 2.60 -0.41 8.33
N LEU A 49 3.57 -1.27 7.98
CA LEU A 49 4.95 -0.86 7.72
C LEU A 49 5.05 0.08 6.52
N ILE A 50 4.31 -0.17 5.45
CA ILE A 50 4.29 0.67 4.25
C ILE A 50 3.73 2.05 4.59
N GLY A 51 2.63 2.15 5.33
CA GLY A 51 2.08 3.44 5.72
C GLY A 51 2.99 4.22 6.68
N LEU A 52 3.71 3.52 7.56
CA LEU A 52 4.67 4.15 8.47
C LEU A 52 5.93 4.63 7.73
N PHE A 53 6.41 3.86 6.74
CA PHE A 53 7.66 4.13 6.02
C PHE A 53 7.47 5.10 4.86
N ASN A 54 6.46 4.88 4.00
CA ASN A 54 6.19 5.79 2.87
C ASN A 54 5.45 7.05 3.31
N GLY A 55 4.71 7.01 4.41
CA GLY A 55 3.97 8.15 4.92
C GLY A 55 2.82 8.60 4.02
N PHE A 56 2.24 9.77 4.31
CA PHE A 56 1.24 10.39 3.43
C PHE A 56 1.93 11.34 2.44
N PRO A 57 1.60 11.32 1.13
CA PRO A 57 0.58 10.51 0.44
C PRO A 57 1.09 9.17 -0.13
N ASN A 58 2.40 8.94 -0.11
CA ASN A 58 3.05 7.83 -0.82
C ASN A 58 2.63 6.43 -0.32
N GLY A 59 2.20 6.27 0.94
CA GLY A 59 1.68 5.01 1.45
C GLY A 59 0.38 4.58 0.77
N ILE A 60 -0.48 5.54 0.43
CA ILE A 60 -1.73 5.29 -0.30
C ILE A 60 -1.42 4.93 -1.76
N ILE A 61 -0.51 5.68 -2.37
CA ILE A 61 -0.05 5.44 -3.75
C ILE A 61 0.59 4.04 -3.85
N ALA A 62 1.39 3.64 -2.86
CA ALA A 62 1.98 2.31 -2.78
C ALA A 62 0.95 1.18 -2.79
N VAL A 63 -0.08 1.27 -1.94
CA VAL A 63 -1.16 0.29 -1.89
C VAL A 63 -1.93 0.26 -3.20
N PHE A 64 -2.21 1.43 -3.78
CA PHE A 64 -2.88 1.53 -5.07
C PHE A 64 -2.07 0.85 -6.19
N LEU A 65 -0.77 1.14 -6.30
CA LEU A 65 0.11 0.49 -7.28
C LEU A 65 0.18 -1.02 -7.07
N ALA A 66 0.21 -1.48 -5.82
CA ALA A 66 0.20 -2.91 -5.50
C ALA A 66 -1.06 -3.61 -6.03
N PHE A 67 -2.24 -2.98 -5.88
CA PHE A 67 -3.49 -3.50 -6.45
C PHE A 67 -3.46 -3.52 -7.98
N VAL A 68 -2.96 -2.46 -8.62
CA VAL A 68 -2.85 -2.40 -10.09
C VAL A 68 -1.95 -3.51 -10.61
N ILE A 69 -0.73 -3.64 -10.08
CA ILE A 69 0.24 -4.66 -10.51
C ILE A 69 -0.29 -6.07 -10.20
N GLY A 70 -0.83 -6.27 -9.00
CA GLY A 70 -1.40 -7.55 -8.60
C GLY A 70 -2.60 -7.97 -9.47
N SER A 71 -3.45 -7.02 -9.85
CA SER A 71 -4.60 -7.29 -10.74
C SER A 71 -4.16 -7.68 -12.15
N ILE A 72 -3.22 -6.93 -12.74
CA ILE A 72 -2.66 -7.22 -14.07
C ILE A 72 -2.03 -8.61 -14.07
N PHE A 73 -1.23 -8.93 -13.04
CA PHE A 73 -0.56 -10.22 -12.94
C PHE A 73 -1.55 -11.37 -12.74
N SER A 74 -2.60 -11.17 -11.94
CA SER A 74 -3.66 -12.16 -11.72
C SER A 74 -4.46 -12.43 -12.99
N ILE A 75 -4.82 -11.38 -13.74
CA ILE A 75 -5.51 -11.49 -15.03
C ILE A 75 -4.63 -12.23 -16.04
N LEU A 76 -3.34 -11.90 -16.12
CA LEU A 76 -2.41 -12.55 -17.04
C LEU A 76 -2.24 -14.05 -16.73
N LEU A 77 -2.15 -14.42 -15.45
CA LEU A 77 -2.08 -15.82 -15.01
C LEU A 77 -3.35 -16.60 -15.37
N MET A 78 -4.52 -15.98 -15.24
CA MET A 78 -5.80 -16.56 -15.62
C MET A 78 -5.89 -16.78 -17.13
N LEU A 79 -5.44 -15.80 -17.94
CA LEU A 79 -5.41 -15.93 -19.40
C LEU A 79 -4.47 -17.06 -19.85
N LEU A 80 -3.36 -17.27 -19.15
CA LEU A 80 -2.42 -18.36 -19.40
C LEU A 80 -2.93 -19.73 -18.90
N GLN A 81 -4.14 -19.81 -18.34
CA GLN A 81 -4.75 -21.01 -17.73
C GLN A 81 -3.85 -21.73 -16.70
N LYS A 82 -2.85 -21.04 -16.15
CA LYS A 82 -1.90 -21.62 -15.18
C LYS A 82 -2.42 -21.60 -13.75
N LYS A 83 -3.44 -20.79 -13.45
CA LYS A 83 -4.09 -20.71 -12.14
C LYS A 83 -5.60 -20.49 -12.26
N SER A 84 -6.33 -21.09 -11.33
CA SER A 84 -7.77 -20.92 -11.17
C SER A 84 -8.06 -19.68 -10.31
N ILE A 85 -9.27 -19.11 -10.43
CA ILE A 85 -9.79 -18.06 -9.52
C ILE A 85 -9.68 -18.47 -8.04
N LYS A 86 -9.68 -19.79 -7.78
CA LYS A 86 -9.61 -20.35 -6.44
C LYS A 86 -8.19 -20.38 -5.85
N ASP A 87 -7.15 -20.16 -6.67
CA ASP A 87 -5.78 -20.19 -6.18
C ASP A 87 -5.45 -18.88 -5.48
N VAL A 88 -5.10 -18.98 -4.20
CA VAL A 88 -4.68 -17.83 -3.41
C VAL A 88 -3.34 -17.33 -3.96
N ILE A 89 -3.33 -16.09 -4.45
CA ILE A 89 -2.11 -15.41 -4.87
C ILE A 89 -1.64 -14.56 -3.69
N PRO A 90 -0.41 -14.76 -3.18
CA PRO A 90 0.08 -13.97 -2.06
C PRO A 90 0.21 -12.50 -2.50
N PHE A 91 -0.41 -11.58 -1.74
CA PHE A 91 -0.43 -10.15 -2.07
C PHE A 91 0.85 -9.42 -1.64
N GLY A 92 1.55 -9.94 -0.63
CA GLY A 92 2.79 -9.37 -0.07
C GLY A 92 3.85 -8.95 -1.09
N PRO A 93 4.24 -9.78 -2.08
CA PRO A 93 5.22 -9.38 -3.10
C PRO A 93 4.79 -8.14 -3.91
N PHE A 94 3.51 -8.04 -4.24
CA PHE A 94 2.98 -6.88 -4.97
C PHE A 94 2.91 -5.63 -4.09
N LEU A 95 2.64 -5.79 -2.79
CA LEU A 95 2.73 -4.70 -1.82
C LEU A 95 4.15 -4.12 -1.72
N ILE A 96 5.16 -4.98 -1.67
CA ILE A 96 6.56 -4.55 -1.64
C ILE A 96 6.90 -3.80 -2.94
N LEU A 97 6.52 -4.35 -4.10
CA LEU A 97 6.74 -3.69 -5.39
C LEU A 97 6.03 -2.33 -5.48
N GLY A 98 4.77 -2.25 -5.07
CA GLY A 98 4.02 -1.00 -5.02
C GLY A 98 4.67 0.03 -4.09
N SER A 99 5.16 -0.41 -2.94
CA SER A 99 5.90 0.44 -1.99
C SER A 99 7.17 1.02 -2.60
N VAL A 100 8.02 0.18 -3.19
CA VAL A 100 9.27 0.61 -3.86
C VAL A 100 8.97 1.57 -5.00
N LEU A 101 7.98 1.26 -5.84
CA LEU A 101 7.60 2.13 -6.95
C LEU A 101 7.05 3.46 -6.47
N SER A 102 6.29 3.48 -5.37
CA SER A 102 5.79 4.73 -4.81
C SER A 102 6.88 5.58 -4.18
N LEU A 103 7.99 5.00 -3.70
CA LEU A 103 9.11 5.81 -3.23
C LEU A 103 9.84 6.50 -4.39
N VAL A 104 9.87 5.89 -5.57
CA VAL A 104 10.55 6.43 -6.75
C VAL A 104 9.64 7.39 -7.54
N TYR A 105 8.36 7.04 -7.69
CA TYR A 105 7.43 7.74 -8.57
C TYR A 105 6.27 8.42 -7.83
N GLY A 106 6.10 8.20 -6.53
CA GLY A 106 4.93 8.68 -5.78
C GLY A 106 4.79 10.19 -5.82
N ASP A 107 5.87 10.93 -5.57
CA ASP A 107 5.86 12.39 -5.60
C ASP A 107 5.57 12.95 -7.01
N ALA A 108 6.09 12.29 -8.05
CA ALA A 108 5.82 12.66 -9.44
C ALA A 108 4.35 12.41 -9.84
N ILE A 109 3.77 11.28 -9.39
CA ILE A 109 2.35 10.94 -9.59
C ILE A 109 1.47 11.95 -8.85
N PHE A 110 1.78 12.24 -7.59
CA PHE A 110 1.02 13.16 -6.77
C PHE A 110 1.05 14.60 -7.31
N THR A 111 2.23 15.06 -7.71
CA THR A 111 2.39 16.40 -8.29
C THR A 111 1.62 16.55 -9.59
N ARG A 112 1.64 15.53 -10.48
CA ARG A 112 0.81 15.54 -11.70
C ARG A 112 -0.68 15.52 -11.42
N TYR A 113 -1.11 14.86 -10.35
CA TYR A 113 -2.53 14.82 -9.97
C TYR A 113 -3.02 16.18 -9.44
N ILE A 114 -2.20 16.90 -8.68
CA ILE A 114 -2.55 18.22 -8.13
C ILE A 114 -2.33 19.36 -9.13
N SER A 115 -1.39 19.23 -10.07
CA SER A 115 -1.14 20.28 -11.06
C SER A 115 -2.13 20.29 -12.24
N PHE A 116 -3.13 19.42 -12.22
CA PHE A 116 -4.22 19.36 -13.20
C PHE A 116 -5.44 20.12 -12.65
#